data_AF-A0A1W1DHR1-F1
#
_entry.id   AF-A0A1W1DHR1-F1
#
_cell.length_a   1.000
_cell.length_b   1.000
_cell.length_c   1.000
_cell.angle_alpha   90.00
_cell.angle_beta   90.00
_cell.angle_gamma   90.00
#
_symmetry.space_group_name_H-M   'P 1'
#
loop_
_entity.id
_entity.type
_entity.pdbx_description
1 polymer ?
#
loop_
_entity_poly.entity_id
_entity_poly.type
_entity_poly.pdbx_seq_one_letter_code
_entity_poly.pdbx_strand_id
1 'polypeptide(L)' 'MLKITSLLFALIMLSGCVLTKVVTVPMRVTGAIISVIPGVGESIDAAIDETADVIDAIPI' A
#
# COMPACT_ATOMS: atom_id res chain seq x y z
N MET A 1 1.38 -26.46 33.53
CA MET A 1 2.08 -25.21 33.12
C MET A 1 1.98 -24.93 31.62
N LEU A 2 2.16 -25.93 30.74
CA LEU A 2 2.14 -25.76 29.26
C LEU A 2 0.89 -25.02 28.70
N LYS A 3 -0.30 -25.24 29.28
CA LYS A 3 -1.55 -24.56 28.88
C LYS A 3 -1.51 -23.04 29.07
N ILE A 4 -0.88 -22.56 30.15
CA ILE A 4 -0.82 -21.13 30.47
C ILE A 4 0.19 -20.45 29.54
N THR A 5 1.31 -21.11 29.25
CA THR A 5 2.33 -20.62 28.32
C THR A 5 1.79 -20.47 26.89
N SER A 6 0.98 -21.44 26.43
CA SER A 6 0.32 -21.37 25.11
C SER A 6 -0.70 -20.22 25.03
N LEU A 7 -1.48 -20.00 26.10
CA LEU A 7 -2.46 -18.91 26.17
C LEU A 7 -1.79 -17.53 26.12
N LEU A 8 -0.67 -17.36 26.83
CA LEU A 8 0.12 -16.13 26.81
C LEU A 8 0.69 -15.84 25.41
N PHE A 9 1.18 -16.86 24.72
CA PHE A 9 1.70 -16.74 23.36
C PHE A 9 0.60 -16.32 22.36
N ALA A 10 -0.61 -16.87 22.50
CA ALA A 10 -1.75 -16.49 21.67
C ALA A 10 -2.19 -15.02 21.88
N LEU A 11 -2.17 -14.53 23.13
CA LEU A 11 -2.48 -13.13 23.46
C LEU A 11 -1.47 -12.15 22.83
N ILE A 12 -0.18 -12.51 22.83
CA ILE A 12 0.88 -11.71 22.21
C ILE A 12 0.69 -11.65 20.69
N MET A 13 0.37 -12.78 20.05
CA MET A 13 0.10 -12.84 18.61
C MET A 13 -1.15 -12.05 18.21
N LEU A 14 -2.20 -12.06 19.04
CA LEU A 14 -3.43 -11.28 18.80
C LEU A 14 -3.18 -9.76 18.91
N SER A 15 -2.22 -9.34 19.74
CA SER A 15 -1.78 -7.95 19.83
C SER A 15 -1.15 -7.47 18.51
N GLY A 16 -0.47 -8.37 17.79
CA GLY A 16 0.08 -8.10 16.45
C GLY A 16 -0.97 -7.85 15.36
N CYS A 17 -2.21 -8.33 15.54
CA CYS A 17 -3.31 -8.05 14.61
C CYS A 17 -3.72 -6.56 14.64
N VAL A 18 -3.62 -5.90 15.79
CA VAL A 18 -3.93 -4.46 15.88
C VAL A 18 -2.84 -3.65 15.19
N LEU A 19 -1.57 -3.99 15.41
CA LEU A 19 -0.43 -3.30 14.78
C LEU A 19 -0.49 -3.42 13.25
N THR A 20 -0.74 -4.62 12.73
CA THR A 20 -0.89 -4.84 11.29
C THR A 20 -2.11 -4.13 10.72
N LYS A 21 -3.23 -4.07 11.45
CA LYS A 21 -4.42 -3.31 11.02
C LYS A 21 -4.16 -1.80 11.00
N VAL A 22 -3.45 -1.27 12.00
CA VAL A 22 -3.07 0.16 12.05
C VAL A 22 -2.12 0.55 10.92
N VAL A 23 -1.27 -0.35 10.44
CA VAL A 23 -0.36 -0.06 9.32
C VAL A 23 -1.04 -0.26 7.96
N THR A 24 -1.81 -1.34 7.80
CA THR A 24 -2.41 -1.70 6.50
C THR A 24 -3.66 -0.90 6.15
N VAL A 25 -4.43 -0.43 7.15
CA VAL A 25 -5.64 0.37 6.90
C VAL A 25 -5.31 1.74 6.30
N PRO A 26 -4.35 2.54 6.84
CA PRO A 26 -3.93 3.79 6.23
C PRO A 26 -3.44 3.59 4.80
N MET A 27 -2.65 2.56 4.53
CA MET A 27 -2.17 2.28 3.17
C MET A 27 -3.32 2.11 2.17
N ARG A 28 -4.41 1.44 2.56
CA ARG A 28 -5.61 1.27 1.72
C ARG A 28 -6.42 2.57 1.59
N VAL A 29 -6.60 3.29 2.69
CA VAL A 29 -7.38 4.54 2.72
C VAL A 29 -6.66 5.64 1.94
N THR A 30 -5.34 5.78 2.12
CA THR A 30 -4.51 6.73 1.39
C THR A 30 -4.55 6.45 -0.11
N GLY A 31 -4.45 5.19 -0.54
CA GLY A 31 -4.58 4.83 -1.96
C GLY A 31 -5.94 5.22 -2.54
N ALA A 32 -7.02 5.00 -1.79
CA ALA A 32 -8.37 5.41 -2.20
C ALA A 32 -8.52 6.93 -2.27
N ILE A 33 -7.96 7.67 -1.32
CA ILE A 33 -7.99 9.15 -1.32
C ILE A 33 -7.22 9.70 -2.51
N ILE A 34 -6.00 9.22 -2.75
CA ILE A 34 -5.15 9.67 -3.86
C ILE A 34 -5.84 9.41 -5.20
N SER A 35 -6.53 8.28 -5.35
CA SER A 35 -7.29 7.95 -6.57
C SER A 35 -8.44 8.91 -6.88
N VAL A 36 -8.97 9.60 -5.88
CA VAL A 36 -10.12 10.52 -6.04
C VAL A 36 -9.68 11.96 -6.31
N ILE A 37 -8.41 12.30 -6.06
CA ILE A 37 -7.91 13.66 -6.24
C ILE A 37 -7.72 13.96 -7.74
N PRO A 38 -8.51 14.88 -8.33
CA PRO A 38 -8.24 15.38 -9.66
C PRO A 38 -6.90 16.14 -9.62
N GLY A 39 -5.93 15.68 -10.40
CA GLY A 39 -4.57 16.24 -10.48
C GLY A 39 -3.44 15.22 -10.29
N VAL A 40 -3.65 14.16 -9.49
CA VAL A 40 -2.64 13.08 -9.37
C VAL A 40 -2.65 12.17 -10.59
N GLY A 41 -3.84 11.81 -11.09
CA GLY A 41 -3.98 11.06 -12.34
C GLY A 41 -3.30 11.76 -13.51
N GLU A 42 -3.56 13.06 -13.69
CA GLU A 42 -2.99 13.84 -14.79
C GLU A 42 -1.46 13.95 -14.71
N SER A 43 -0.90 14.06 -13.50
CA SER A 43 0.56 14.06 -13.32
C SER A 43 1.22 12.72 -13.63
N ILE A 44 0.50 11.61 -13.40
CA ILE A 44 0.98 10.26 -13.71
C ILE A 44 0.87 10.01 -15.22
N ASP A 45 -0.25 10.37 -15.83
CA ASP A 45 -0.46 10.23 -17.28
C ASP A 45 0.57 11.05 -18.06
N ALA A 46 0.85 12.30 -17.64
CA ALA A 46 1.87 13.13 -18.28
C ALA A 46 3.30 12.52 -18.20
N ALA A 47 3.64 11.91 -17.06
CA ALA A 47 4.94 11.24 -16.91
C ALA A 47 5.02 9.95 -17.75
N ILE A 48 3.89 9.26 -17.93
CA ILE A 48 3.80 8.08 -18.79
C ILE A 48 3.92 8.48 -20.26
N ASP A 49 3.24 9.52 -20.70
CA ASP A 49 3.32 10.03 -22.09
C ASP A 49 4.74 10.47 -22.45
N GLU A 50 5.42 11.24 -21.58
CA GLU A 50 6.81 11.65 -21.81
C GLU A 50 7.75 10.43 -21.93
N THR A 51 7.52 9.40 -21.12
CA THR A 51 8.29 8.16 -21.19
C THR A 51 7.97 7.39 -22.48
N ALA A 52 6.71 7.36 -22.90
CA ALA A 52 6.27 6.70 -24.13
C ALA A 52 6.85 7.38 -25.37
N ASP A 53 6.87 8.72 -25.43
CA ASP A 53 7.46 9.49 -26.53
C ASP A 53 8.96 9.20 -26.70
N VAL A 54 9.70 9.03 -25.59
CA VAL A 54 11.12 8.66 -25.63
C VAL A 54 11.32 7.25 -26.17
N ILE A 55 10.40 6.33 -25.89
CA ILE A 55 10.44 4.94 -26.37
C ILE A 55 10.06 4.86 -27.86
N ASP A 56 9.01 5.58 -28.29
CA ASP A 56 8.58 5.65 -29.69
C ASP A 56 9.64 6.33 -30.59
N ALA A 57 10.47 7.20 -30.02
CA ALA A 57 11.61 7.80 -30.72
C ALA A 57 12.77 6.83 -30.99
N ILE A 58 12.76 5.63 -30.39
CA ILE A 58 13.73 4.57 -30.70
C ILE A 58 13.30 3.93 -32.03
N PRO A 59 14.10 4.05 -33.11
CA PRO A 59 13.80 3.40 -34.37
C PRO A 59 14.17 1.92 -34.26
N ILE A 60 13.26 1.12 -33.70
CA ILE A 60 13.27 -0.35 -33.76
C ILE A 60 12.61 -0.87 -35.03
#